data_AF-A0A0M3ICA0-F1
#
_entry.id   AF-A0A0M3ICA0-F1
#
_cell.length_a   1.000
_cell.length_b   1.000
_cell.length_c   1.000
_cell.angle_alpha   90.00
_cell.angle_beta   90.00
_cell.angle_gamma   90.00
#
_symmetry.space_group_name_H-M   'P 1'
#
loop_
_entity.id
_entity.type
_entity.pdbx_description
1 polymer ?
#
loop_
_entity_poly.entity_id
_entity_poly.type
_entity_poly.pdbx_seq_one_letter_code
_entity_poly.pdbx_strand_id
1 'polypeptide(L)' 'MSSKSERARAAVCKCHVQVAQVPDRHEPDSDGEINYKYIFEILKKNGDWDVGCEYLERGDTADYVEWVHANGLVFG' A
#
# COMPACT_ATOMS: atom_id res chain seq x y z
N MET A 1 -14.37 1.07 46.46
CA MET A 1 -14.32 1.96 45.28
C MET A 1 -13.10 1.55 44.47
N SER A 2 -13.27 0.73 43.43
CA SER A 2 -12.17 0.29 42.56
C SER A 2 -12.12 1.23 41.35
N SER A 3 -11.05 2.02 41.22
CA SER A 3 -10.85 2.89 40.06
C SER A 3 -10.37 2.04 38.88
N LYS A 4 -11.29 1.69 37.97
CA LYS A 4 -10.93 1.19 36.65
C LYS A 4 -10.30 2.33 35.86
N SER A 5 -8.97 2.38 35.78
CA SER A 5 -8.23 3.27 34.90
C SER A 5 -7.43 2.48 33.87
N GLU A 6 -8.12 1.67 33.09
CA GLU A 6 -7.57 1.19 31.82
C GLU A 6 -7.87 2.26 30.78
N ARG A 7 -6.87 3.12 30.51
CA ARG A 7 -6.86 3.94 29.31
C ARG A 7 -6.97 2.98 28.13
N ALA A 8 -8.10 2.97 27.44
CA ALA A 8 -8.20 2.42 26.10
C ALA A 8 -7.06 3.08 25.30
N ARG A 9 -6.02 2.31 24.96
CA ARG A 9 -5.08 2.72 23.92
C ARG A 9 -5.96 3.06 22.72
N ALA A 10 -5.95 4.31 22.31
CA ALA A 10 -6.62 4.73 21.09
C ALA A 10 -6.21 3.73 20.02
N ALA A 11 -7.19 3.05 19.41
CA ALA A 11 -6.91 2.26 18.24
C ALA A 11 -6.25 3.23 17.25
N VAL A 12 -4.94 3.07 17.06
CA VAL A 12 -4.25 3.74 15.97
C VAL A 12 -4.88 3.12 14.73
N CYS A 13 -5.82 3.85 14.12
CA CYS A 13 -6.35 3.48 12.82
C CYS A 13 -5.16 3.52 11.86
N LYS A 14 -4.56 2.36 11.58
CA LYS A 14 -3.57 2.26 10.52
C LYS A 14 -4.27 2.63 9.23
N CYS A 15 -3.71 3.60 8.51
CA CYS A 15 -4.27 4.04 7.25
C CYS A 15 -3.93 2.99 6.18
N HIS A 16 -4.95 2.45 5.52
CA HIS A 16 -4.80 1.42 4.50
C HIS A 16 -5.24 1.96 3.13
N VAL A 17 -4.52 1.57 2.08
CA VAL A 17 -4.86 1.88 0.69
C VAL A 17 -4.66 0.64 -0.17
N GLN A 18 -5.54 0.41 -1.14
CA GLN A 18 -5.41 -0.67 -2.11
C GLN A 18 -4.99 -0.11 -3.46
N VAL A 19 -4.15 -0.85 -4.20
CA VAL A 19 -3.59 -0.41 -5.48
C VAL A 19 -3.75 -1.47 -6.57
N ALA A 20 -4.05 -1.00 -7.78
CA ALA A 20 -4.09 -1.77 -9.02
C ALA A 20 -4.09 -0.79 -10.20
N GLN A 21 -3.34 -1.08 -11.25
CA GLN A 21 -3.29 -0.23 -12.44
C GLN A 21 -4.61 -0.26 -13.20
N VAL A 22 -5.04 0.90 -13.68
CA VAL A 22 -6.25 1.07 -14.51
C VAL A 22 -5.82 1.12 -15.98
N PRO A 23 -6.58 0.48 -16.90
CA PRO A 23 -7.91 -0.10 -16.72
C PRO A 23 -7.95 -1.58 -16.31
N ASP A 24 -6.89 -2.34 -16.57
CA ASP A 24 -6.95 -3.80 -16.59
C ASP A 24 -6.71 -4.46 -15.22
N ARG A 25 -6.48 -3.64 -14.19
CA ARG A 25 -6.29 -4.06 -12.80
C ARG A 25 -5.04 -4.91 -12.60
N HIS A 26 -3.94 -4.58 -13.28
CA HIS A 26 -2.63 -5.24 -13.12
C HIS A 26 -1.75 -4.56 -12.08
N GLU A 27 -0.48 -4.99 -11.97
CA GLU A 27 0.54 -4.41 -11.09
C GLU A 27 0.66 -2.89 -11.27
N PRO A 28 1.01 -2.12 -10.22
CA PRO A 28 1.17 -0.66 -10.29
C PRO A 28 2.17 -0.12 -11.32
N ASP A 29 3.11 -0.93 -11.80
CA ASP A 29 4.09 -0.58 -12.84
C ASP A 29 3.70 -1.06 -14.25
N SER A 30 2.57 -1.77 -14.38
CA SER A 30 2.01 -2.11 -15.69
C SER A 30 1.57 -0.85 -16.47
N ASP A 31 1.41 -1.02 -17.78
CA ASP A 31 0.94 0.03 -18.67
C ASP A 31 -0.46 0.48 -18.27
N GLY A 32 -0.66 1.79 -18.10
CA GLY A 32 -1.95 2.34 -17.70
C GLY A 32 -1.91 3.84 -17.47
N GLU A 33 -2.97 4.34 -16.85
CA GLU A 33 -3.21 5.78 -16.68
C GLU A 33 -2.65 6.35 -15.36
N ILE A 34 -2.43 5.52 -14.35
CA ILE A 34 -2.02 5.98 -13.01
C ILE A 34 -0.49 5.98 -12.89
N ASN A 35 0.08 7.15 -12.58
CA ASN A 35 1.49 7.27 -12.19
C ASN A 35 1.67 6.91 -10.70
N TYR A 36 1.80 5.62 -10.41
CA TYR A 36 1.94 5.13 -9.05
C TYR A 36 3.22 5.58 -8.33
N LYS A 37 4.30 5.85 -9.07
CA LYS A 37 5.52 6.40 -8.47
C LYS A 37 5.24 7.72 -7.75
N TYR A 38 4.50 8.62 -8.40
CA TYR A 38 4.09 9.89 -7.80
C TYR A 38 3.17 9.69 -6.59
N ILE A 39 2.21 8.76 -6.68
CA ILE A 39 1.30 8.45 -5.58
C ILE A 39 2.07 7.92 -4.36
N PHE A 40 3.01 7.00 -4.55
CA PHE A 40 3.82 6.48 -3.44
C PHE A 40 4.72 7.55 -2.82
N GLU A 41 5.26 8.47 -3.61
CA GLU A 41 5.98 9.64 -3.08
C GLU A 41 5.08 10.54 -2.22
N ILE A 42 3.81 10.71 -2.58
CA ILE A 42 2.84 11.43 -1.75
C ILE A 42 2.56 10.67 -0.47
N LEU A 43 2.26 9.36 -0.53
CA LEU A 43 1.93 8.57 0.65
C LEU A 43 3.06 8.60 1.67
N LYS A 44 4.31 8.41 1.21
CA LYS A 44 5.52 8.51 2.05
C LYS A 44 5.67 9.84 2.77
N LYS A 45 5.20 10.95 2.17
CA LYS A 45 5.28 12.29 2.78
C LYS A 45 4.19 12.52 3.83
N ASN A 46 3.09 11.77 3.79
CA ASN A 46 1.89 12.05 4.58
C ASN A 46 1.68 11.10 5.78
N GLY A 47 2.50 10.05 5.91
CA GLY A 47 2.49 9.18 7.10
C GLY A 47 2.84 7.73 6.78
N ASP A 48 2.53 6.86 7.73
CA ASP A 48 2.68 5.41 7.58
C ASP A 48 1.39 4.81 7.02
N TRP A 49 1.52 4.05 5.93
CA TRP A 49 0.40 3.44 5.21
C TRP A 49 0.65 1.95 5.00
N ASP A 50 -0.39 1.14 5.18
CA ASP A 50 -0.40 -0.24 4.71
C ASP A 50 -0.93 -0.25 3.26
N VAL A 51 -0.12 -0.71 2.31
CA VAL A 51 -0.50 -0.79 0.89
C VAL A 51 -0.91 -2.22 0.54
N GLY A 52 -2.18 -2.43 0.18
CA GLY A 52 -2.72 -3.70 -0.28
C GLY A 52 -2.57 -3.88 -1.79
N CYS A 53 -1.97 -5.00 -2.20
CA CYS A 53 -1.79 -5.39 -3.59
C CYS A 53 -3.04 -6.13 -4.12
N GLU A 54 -4.11 -5.39 -4.44
CA GLU A 54 -5.37 -6.00 -4.91
C GLU A 54 -5.53 -5.87 -6.43
N TYR A 55 -4.63 -6.54 -7.15
CA TYR A 55 -4.57 -6.58 -8.61
C TYR A 55 -4.48 -8.03 -9.14
N LEU A 56 -4.63 -8.18 -10.46
CA LEU A 56 -4.44 -9.40 -11.22
C LEU A 56 -2.97 -9.50 -11.65
N GLU A 57 -2.31 -10.59 -11.30
CA GLU A 57 -0.92 -10.83 -11.67
C GLU A 57 -0.76 -10.88 -13.20
N ARG A 58 0.17 -10.08 -13.76
CA ARG A 58 0.50 -10.08 -15.20
C ARG A 58 1.54 -11.17 -15.48
N GLY A 59 1.10 -12.43 -15.45
CA GLY A 59 1.86 -13.59 -15.91
C GLY A 59 2.67 -14.33 -14.84
N ASP A 60 3.39 -15.38 -15.26
CA ASP A 60 4.02 -16.38 -14.37
C ASP A 60 5.37 -15.95 -13.75
N THR A 61 5.75 -14.67 -13.86
CA THR A 61 7.14 -14.26 -13.56
C THR A 61 7.26 -13.76 -12.12
N ALA A 62 8.34 -14.13 -11.44
CA ALA A 62 8.65 -13.69 -10.08
C ALA A 62 8.91 -12.17 -9.94
N ASP A 63 8.87 -11.44 -11.06
CA ASP A 63 9.19 -10.01 -11.16
C ASP A 63 8.00 -9.10 -10.79
N TYR A 64 6.83 -9.66 -10.45
CA TYR A 64 5.63 -8.90 -10.05
C TYR A 64 5.82 -8.00 -8.80
N VAL A 65 6.95 -8.15 -8.10
CA VAL A 65 7.32 -7.37 -6.91
C VAL A 65 8.39 -6.32 -7.18
N GLU A 66 8.96 -6.23 -8.39
CA GLU A 66 10.03 -5.27 -8.69
C GLU A 66 9.62 -3.83 -8.42
N TRP A 67 8.35 -3.48 -8.72
CA TRP A 67 7.80 -2.16 -8.44
C TRP A 67 7.84 -1.79 -6.96
N VAL A 68 7.74 -2.75 -6.04
CA VAL A 68 7.81 -2.52 -4.59
C VAL A 68 9.19 -1.95 -4.25
N HIS A 69 10.25 -2.60 -4.73
CA HIS A 69 11.63 -2.19 -4.50
C HIS A 69 11.99 -0.90 -5.23
N ALA A 70 11.58 -0.75 -6.49
CA ALA A 70 11.82 0.46 -7.29
C ALA A 70 11.19 1.71 -6.65
N ASN A 71 10.07 1.54 -5.96
CA ASN A 71 9.39 2.60 -5.24
C ASN A 71 9.80 2.67 -3.76
N GLY A 72 10.85 1.94 -3.32
CA GLY A 72 11.36 1.96 -1.96
C GLY A 72 10.30 1.63 -0.90
N LEU A 73 9.40 0.71 -1.23
CA LEU A 73 8.44 0.10 -0.32
C LEU A 73 9.05 -1.20 0.23
N VAL A 74 8.48 -1.71 1.33
CA VAL A 74 8.95 -2.92 2.00
C VAL A 74 7.76 -3.81 2.34
N PHE A 75 7.98 -5.12 2.38
CA PHE A 75 7.01 -6.08 2.91
C PHE A 75 7.04 -6.01 4.44
N GLY A 76 5.87 -5.83 5.06
CA GLY A 76 5.67 -5.73 6.50
C GLY A 76 5.27 -7.04 7.16
#